data_AF-A0A1H0LU04-F1
#
_entry.id   AF-A0A1H0LU04-F1
#
_cell.length_a   1.000
_cell.length_b   1.000
_cell.length_c   1.000
_cell.angle_alpha   90.00
_cell.angle_beta   90.00
_cell.angle_gamma   90.00
#
_symmetry.space_group_name_H-M   'P 1'
#
loop_
_entity.id
_entity.type
_entity.pdbx_description
1 polymer ?
#
loop_
_entity_poly.entity_id
_entity_poly.type
_entity_poly.pdbx_seq_one_letter_code
_entity_poly.pdbx_strand_id
1 'polypeptide(L)'
;MTALEDRLTILEARIIAHRQLLARLLSTVDATTQDELLYWIAEREVPRDGQEDPGAVLTGMDALPLSIAEEFREIASLVRNRSPHRRRPKAGEE
;
A
#
# COMPACT_ATOMS: atom_id res chain seq x y z
N MET A 1 -10.60 23.42 14.64
CA MET A 1 -9.36 22.69 14.29
C MET A 1 -8.21 23.67 14.30
N THR A 2 -7.03 23.24 14.75
CA THR A 2 -5.82 24.07 14.71
C THR A 2 -5.25 24.14 13.30
N ALA A 3 -4.49 25.19 12.97
CA ALA A 3 -3.84 25.30 11.65
C ALA A 3 -2.89 24.12 11.33
N LEU A 4 -2.40 23.43 12.36
CA LEU A 4 -1.61 22.20 12.21
C LEU A 4 -2.51 21.00 11.81
N GLU A 5 -3.65 20.83 12.49
CA GLU A 5 -4.64 19.80 12.14
C GLU A 5 -5.15 19.95 10.71
N ASP A 6 -5.41 21.18 10.26
CA ASP A 6 -5.85 21.46 8.88
C ASP A 6 -4.77 21.05 7.87
N ARG A 7 -3.50 21.34 8.16
CA ARG A 7 -2.38 20.95 7.29
C ARG A 7 -2.18 19.43 7.26
N LEU A 8 -2.30 18.75 8.39
CA LEU A 8 -2.23 17.29 8.45
C LEU A 8 -3.37 16.64 7.66
N THR A 9 -4.59 17.16 7.82
CA THR A 9 -5.77 16.70 7.06
C THR A 9 -5.56 16.85 5.55
N ILE A 10 -5.01 17.99 5.11
CA ILE A 10 -4.71 18.23 3.69
C ILE A 10 -3.62 17.26 3.18
N LEU A 11 -2.59 16.98 3.99
CA LEU A 11 -1.56 16.01 3.62
C LEU A 11 -2.12 14.60 3.52
N GLU A 12 -2.95 14.18 4.47
CA GLU A 12 -3.62 12.88 4.44
C GLU A 12 -4.50 12.72 3.19
N ALA A 13 -5.32 13.73 2.88
CA ALA A 13 -6.14 13.73 1.67
C ALA A 13 -5.30 13.61 0.39
N ARG A 14 -4.15 14.28 0.33
CA ARG A 14 -3.20 14.15 -0.79
C ARG A 14 -2.65 12.73 -0.86
N ILE A 15 -2.20 12.15 0.24
CA ILE A 15 -1.63 10.78 0.23
C ILE A 15 -2.70 9.78 -0.23
N ILE A 16 -3.95 9.89 0.28
CA ILE A 16 -5.09 9.08 -0.17
C ILE A 16 -5.28 9.18 -1.69
N ALA A 17 -5.22 10.38 -2.27
CA ALA A 17 -5.36 10.56 -3.71
C ALA A 17 -4.24 9.85 -4.50
N HIS A 18 -2.99 9.92 -4.02
CA HIS A 18 -1.87 9.23 -4.64
C HIS A 18 -2.01 7.70 -4.55
N ARG A 19 -2.43 7.15 -3.40
CA ARG A 19 -2.72 5.71 -3.26
C ARG A 19 -3.72 5.23 -4.28
N GLN A 20 -4.82 5.95 -4.44
CA GLN A 20 -5.87 5.59 -5.38
C GLN A 20 -5.37 5.62 -6.83
N LEU A 21 -4.57 6.63 -7.19
CA LEU A 21 -3.96 6.72 -8.51
C LEU A 21 -2.97 5.57 -8.77
N LEU A 22 -2.09 5.28 -7.81
CA LEU A 22 -1.13 4.17 -7.91
C LEU A 22 -1.84 2.82 -8.05
N ALA A 23 -2.85 2.57 -7.22
CA ALA A 23 -3.65 1.35 -7.31
C ALA A 23 -4.36 1.24 -8.67
N ARG A 24 -4.83 2.36 -9.24
CA ARG A 24 -5.45 2.40 -10.57
C ARG A 24 -4.43 2.10 -11.68
N LEU A 25 -3.22 2.63 -11.60
CA LEU A 25 -2.16 2.35 -12.56
C LEU A 25 -1.72 0.88 -12.50
N LEU A 26 -1.51 0.35 -11.29
CA LEU A 26 -1.20 -1.07 -11.08
C LEU A 26 -2.31 -2.00 -11.57
N SER A 27 -3.57 -1.55 -11.60
CA SER A 27 -4.67 -2.33 -12.16
C SER A 27 -4.73 -2.33 -13.70
N THR A 28 -3.85 -1.58 -14.38
CA THR A 28 -3.84 -1.47 -15.86
C THR A 28 -2.70 -2.21 -16.53
N VAL A 29 -1.67 -2.59 -15.78
CA VAL A 29 -0.59 -3.44 -16.29
C VAL A 29 -1.08 -4.89 -16.44
N ASP A 30 -0.33 -5.71 -17.17
CA ASP A 30 -0.63 -7.14 -17.27
C ASP A 30 -0.42 -7.84 -15.92
N ALA A 31 -0.99 -9.04 -15.79
CA ALA A 31 -0.98 -9.77 -14.52
C ALA A 31 0.44 -10.14 -14.04
N THR A 32 1.36 -10.46 -14.95
CA THR A 32 2.73 -10.82 -14.57
C THR A 32 3.43 -9.62 -13.97
N THR A 33 3.37 -8.47 -14.64
CA THR A 33 3.93 -7.22 -14.11
C THR A 33 3.25 -6.80 -12.81
N GLN A 34 1.93 -6.99 -12.69
CA GLN A 34 1.21 -6.71 -11.45
C GLN A 34 1.71 -7.58 -10.29
N ASP A 35 1.90 -8.88 -10.51
CA ASP A 35 2.38 -9.82 -9.50
C ASP A 35 3.82 -9.49 -9.07
N GLU A 36 4.71 -9.16 -10.01
CA GLU A 36 6.08 -8.72 -9.73
C GLU A 36 6.12 -7.46 -8.87
N LEU A 37 5.29 -6.47 -9.20
CA LEU A 37 5.21 -5.22 -8.44
C LEU A 37 4.62 -5.44 -7.05
N LEU A 38 3.58 -6.29 -6.92
CA LEU A 38 3.02 -6.65 -5.62
C LEU A 38 4.02 -7.43 -4.76
N TYR A 39 4.82 -8.32 -5.37
CA TYR A 39 5.91 -9.01 -4.68
C TYR A 39 6.97 -8.03 -4.17
N TRP A 40 7.40 -7.09 -5.02
CA TRP A 40 8.36 -6.05 -4.63
C TRP A 40 7.85 -5.14 -3.50
N ILE A 41 6.55 -4.84 -3.50
CA ILE A 41 5.87 -4.11 -2.42
C ILE A 41 5.90 -4.94 -1.13
N ALA A 42 5.56 -6.23 -1.19
CA ALA A 42 5.54 -7.13 -0.04
C ALA A 42 6.91 -7.25 0.66
N GLU A 43 8.02 -7.29 -0.09
CA GLU A 43 9.38 -7.27 0.49
C GLU A 43 9.68 -6.00 1.31
N ARG A 44 8.89 -4.94 1.15
CA ARG A 44 9.03 -3.66 1.86
C ARG A 44 7.96 -3.43 2.92
N GLU A 45 7.00 -4.34 3.06
CA GLU A 45 6.01 -4.31 4.16
C GLU A 45 6.62 -4.76 5.50
N VAL A 46 7.81 -5.39 5.47
CA VAL A 46 8.56 -5.83 6.64
C VAL A 46 9.56 -4.74 7.05
N PRO A 47 9.38 -4.09 8.21
CA PRO A 47 10.43 -3.27 8.80
C PRO A 47 11.64 -4.18 9.03
N ARG A 48 12.82 -3.83 8.48
CA ARG A 48 14.04 -4.61 8.74
C ARG A 48 14.28 -4.62 10.25
N ASP A 49 14.31 -5.84 10.82
CA ASP A 49 14.28 -6.13 12.25
C ASP A 49 15.01 -5.11 13.12
N GLY A 50 14.28 -4.63 14.14
CA GLY A 50 14.85 -3.72 15.12
C GLY A 50 14.02 -3.41 16.35
N GLN A 51 12.71 -3.73 16.45
CA GLN A 51 12.00 -3.39 17.69
C GLN A 51 10.69 -4.17 17.93
N GLU A 52 10.80 -5.35 18.54
CA GLU A 52 9.71 -6.01 19.27
C GLU A 52 9.66 -5.56 20.75
N ASP A 53 10.02 -4.31 21.07
CA ASP A 53 9.99 -3.81 22.46
C ASP A 53 8.67 -3.03 22.72
N PRO A 54 7.72 -3.58 23.49
CA PRO A 54 6.40 -3.00 23.72
C PRO A 54 6.41 -1.70 24.57
N GLY A 55 7.57 -1.16 24.91
CA GLY A 55 7.74 0.11 25.63
C GLY A 55 8.51 1.21 24.88
N ALA A 56 9.01 0.95 23.66
CA ALA A 56 9.84 1.92 22.96
C ALA A 56 8.99 3.02 22.29
N VAL A 57 9.17 4.26 22.71
CA VAL A 57 8.67 5.43 21.98
C VAL A 57 9.44 5.49 20.65
N LEU A 58 8.76 5.20 19.54
CA LEU A 58 9.33 5.28 18.20
C LEU A 58 10.00 6.65 18.03
N THR A 59 11.32 6.66 17.89
CA THR A 59 12.02 7.89 17.55
C THR A 59 11.67 8.26 16.11
N GLY A 60 11.80 9.53 15.72
CA GLY A 60 11.44 9.97 14.36
C GLY A 60 12.14 9.20 13.23
N MET A 61 13.25 8.49 13.51
CA MET A 61 13.93 7.62 12.56
C MET A 61 13.28 6.23 12.42
N ASP A 62 12.57 5.73 13.45
CA ASP A 62 11.89 4.42 13.44
C ASP A 62 10.46 4.54 12.91
N ALA A 63 9.83 5.70 13.09
CA ALA A 63 8.49 5.98 12.59
C ALA A 63 8.44 6.03 11.05
N LEU A 64 9.50 6.50 10.40
CA LEU A 64 9.51 6.68 8.94
C LEU A 64 9.47 5.34 8.17
N PRO A 65 10.32 4.33 8.48
CA PRO A 65 10.22 3.01 7.85
C PRO A 65 8.88 2.33 8.10
N LEU A 66 8.32 2.47 9.30
CA LEU A 66 7.02 1.88 9.64
C LEU A 66 5.89 2.52 8.84
N SER A 67 5.83 3.84 8.76
CA SER A 67 4.83 4.55 7.95
C SER A 67 4.95 4.22 6.46
N ILE A 68 6.17 3.99 5.95
CA ILE A 68 6.37 3.53 4.57
C ILE A 68 5.82 2.11 4.38
N ALA A 69 6.07 1.19 5.32
CA ALA A 69 5.56 -0.17 5.26
C ALA A 69 4.02 -0.21 5.33
N GLU A 70 3.40 0.63 6.16
CA GLU A 70 1.95 0.79 6.24
C GLU A 70 1.36 1.30 4.93
N GLU A 71 1.99 2.32 4.33
CA GLU A 71 1.57 2.88 3.06
C GLU A 71 1.60 1.83 1.93
N PHE A 72 2.63 0.97 1.91
CA PHE A 72 2.73 -0.14 0.98
C PHE A 72 1.63 -1.18 1.17
N ARG A 73 1.29 -1.53 2.42
CA ARG A 73 0.16 -2.43 2.72
C ARG A 73 -1.17 -1.88 2.21
N GLU A 74 -1.40 -0.58 2.38
CA GLU A 74 -2.62 0.08 1.89
C GLU A 74 -2.73 0.05 0.36
N ILE A 75 -1.64 0.35 -0.34
CA ILE A 75 -1.60 0.27 -1.81
C ILE A 75 -1.90 -1.16 -2.28
N ALA A 76 -1.23 -2.16 -1.69
CA ALA A 76 -1.43 -3.56 -2.05
C ALA A 76 -2.87 -4.04 -1.79
N SER A 77 -3.46 -3.61 -0.67
CA SER A 77 -4.87 -3.86 -0.33
C SER A 77 -5.82 -3.29 -1.40
N LEU A 78 -5.61 -2.03 -1.79
CA LEU A 78 -6.42 -1.38 -2.83
C LEU A 78 -6.33 -2.09 -4.18
N VAL A 79 -5.14 -2.54 -4.58
CA VAL A 79 -4.95 -3.30 -5.84
C VAL A 79 -5.68 -4.63 -5.78
N ARG A 80 -5.50 -5.41 -4.70
CA ARG A 80 -6.17 -6.71 -4.52
C ARG A 80 -7.70 -6.58 -4.53
N ASN A 81 -8.24 -5.57 -3.87
CA ASN A 81 -9.69 -5.32 -3.82
C ASN A 81 -10.26 -4.87 -5.19
N ARG A 82 -9.44 -4.23 -6.03
CA ARG A 82 -9.81 -3.79 -7.39
C ARG A 82 -9.65 -4.88 -8.45
N SER A 83 -9.03 -6.00 -8.09
CA SER A 83 -8.87 -7.18 -8.95
C SER A 83 -9.77 -8.32 -8.45
N PRO A 84 -11.13 -8.25 -8.52
CA PRO A 84 -11.95 -9.30 -7.94
C PRO A 84 -11.80 -10.64 -8.66
N HIS A 85 -11.46 -10.62 -9.95
CA HIS A 85 -11.25 -11.78 -10.80
C HIS A 85 -10.89 -11.28 -12.20
N ARG A 86 -9.69 -11.57 -12.67
CA ARG A 86 -9.49 -11.96 -14.07
C ARG A 86 -10.35 -13.22 -14.22
N ARG A 87 -11.64 -13.06 -14.61
CA ARG A 87 -12.59 -14.17 -14.74
C ARG A 87 -11.89 -15.27 -15.55
N ARG A 88 -11.69 -16.46 -14.94
CA ARG A 88 -11.28 -17.65 -15.68
C ARG A 88 -12.14 -17.72 -16.95
N PRO A 89 -11.55 -17.88 -18.16
CA PRO A 89 -12.37 -18.30 -19.29
C PRO A 89 -13.07 -19.58 -18.86
N LYS A 90 -14.40 -19.66 -19.03
CA LYS A 90 -15.10 -20.92 -18.87
C LYS A 90 -14.45 -21.90 -19.83
N ALA A 91 -13.75 -22.89 -19.29
CA ALA A 91 -13.32 -24.04 -20.04
C ALA A 91 -14.58 -24.80 -20.46
N GLY A 92 -14.79 -24.92 -21.78
CA GLY A 92 -15.77 -25.82 -22.38
C GLY A 92 -17.21 -25.32 -22.40
N GLU A 93 -17.58 -24.64 -23.47
CA GLU A 93 -18.83 -24.95 -24.16
C GLU A 93 -18.40 -25.33 -25.59
N GLU A 94 -18.30 -26.65 -25.82
CA GLU A 94 -18.29 -27.28 -27.14
C GLU A 94 -19.68 -27.19 -27.77
#